data_AF-A0A8S9EJP2-F1
#
_entry.id   AF-A0A8S9EJP2-F1
#
_cell.length_a   1.000
_cell.length_b   1.000
_cell.length_c   1.000
_cell.angle_alpha   90.00
_cell.angle_beta   90.00
_cell.angle_gamma   90.00
#
_symmetry.space_group_name_H-M   'P 1'
#
loop_
_entity.id
_entity.type
_entity.pdbx_description
1 polymer ?
#
loop_
_entity_poly.entity_id
_entity_poly.type
_entity_poly.pdbx_seq_one_letter_code
_entity_poly.pdbx_strand_id
1 'polypeptide(L)' 'TINPSSHCNPNHLSYFKFVGRIVAKAVYDNRLLECYFTRSFYKHILGKSVR' A
#
# COMPACT_ATOMS: atom_id res chain seq x y z
N THR A 1 -8.33 1.58 3.44
CA THR A 1 -7.69 2.38 4.51
C THR A 1 -6.88 1.46 5.39
N ILE A 2 -5.81 1.94 6.05
CA ILE A 2 -4.99 1.11 6.95
C ILE A 2 -5.61 1.13 8.35
N ASN A 3 -5.65 0.00 9.05
CA ASN A 3 -6.15 -0.10 10.42
C ASN A 3 -5.21 0.62 11.41
N PRO A 4 -5.65 1.67 12.13
CA PRO A 4 -4.83 2.37 13.14
C PRO A 4 -4.37 1.45 14.29
N SER A 5 -5.18 0.44 14.62
CA SER A 5 -4.87 -0.56 15.64
C SER A 5 -3.96 -1.68 15.15
N SER A 6 -3.41 -1.58 13.93
CA SER A 6 -2.52 -2.62 13.38
C SER A 6 -1.28 -2.92 14.23
N HIS A 7 -0.86 -1.98 15.07
CA HIS A 7 0.23 -2.15 16.04
C HIS A 7 -0.03 -3.26 17.07
N CYS A 8 -1.27 -3.74 17.23
CA CYS A 8 -1.57 -4.92 18.03
C CYS A 8 -0.84 -6.17 17.52
N ASN A 9 -0.47 -6.19 16.23
CA ASN A 9 0.39 -7.21 15.65
C ASN A 9 1.83 -6.69 15.59
N PRO A 10 2.80 -7.30 16.30
CA PRO A 10 4.19 -6.83 16.32
C PRO A 10 4.86 -6.85 14.94
N ASN A 11 4.34 -7.65 14.00
CA ASN A 11 4.89 -7.78 12.64
C ASN A 11 4.19 -6.88 11.61
N HIS A 12 3.26 -6.00 12.01
CA HIS A 12 2.45 -5.21 11.08
C HIS A 12 3.28 -4.36 10.10
N LEU A 13 4.40 -3.80 10.54
CA LEU A 13 5.32 -3.04 9.68
C LEU A 13 5.95 -3.91 8.58
N SER A 14 6.34 -5.14 8.92
CA SER A 14 6.88 -6.11 7.96
C SER A 14 5.86 -6.47 6.90
N TYR A 15 4.59 -6.62 7.27
CA TYR A 15 3.51 -6.87 6.32
C TYR A 15 3.25 -5.66 5.41
N PHE A 16 3.22 -4.43 5.93
CA PHE A 16 3.11 -3.24 5.09
C PHE A 16 4.25 -3.12 4.09
N LYS A 17 5.49 -3.38 4.52
CA LYS A 17 6.66 -3.41 3.63
C LYS A 17 6.56 -4.51 2.57
N PHE A 18 6.07 -5.69 2.94
CA PHE A 18 5.84 -6.78 2.00
C PHE A 18 4.80 -6.42 0.95
N VAL A 19 3.61 -5.96 1.36
CA VAL A 19 2.54 -5.52 0.45
C VAL A 19 3.02 -4.40 -0.46
N GLY A 20 3.77 -3.42 0.07
CA GLY A 20 4.37 -2.36 -0.75
C GLY A 20 5.29 -2.90 -1.86
N ARG A 21 6.10 -3.93 -1.57
CA ARG A 21 6.93 -4.60 -2.58
C ARG A 21 6.11 -5.34 -3.63
N ILE A 22 5.04 -6.03 -3.24
CA ILE A 22 4.15 -6.72 -4.18
C ILE A 22 3.48 -5.72 -5.13
N VAL A 23 2.96 -4.61 -4.60
CA VAL A 23 2.35 -3.54 -5.43
C VAL A 23 3.40 -2.96 -6.39
N ALA A 24 4.58 -2.63 -5.91
CA ALA A 24 5.66 -2.09 -6.75
C ALA A 24 6.09 -3.07 -7.85
N LYS A 25 6.19 -4.36 -7.52
CA LYS A 25 6.54 -5.42 -8.47
C LYS A 25 5.45 -5.62 -9.53
N ALA A 26 4.17 -5.61 -9.15
CA ALA A 26 3.06 -5.71 -10.09
C ALA A 26 3.08 -4.55 -11.11
N VAL A 27 3.34 -3.33 -10.66
CA VAL A 27 3.52 -2.16 -11.54
C VAL A 27 4.72 -2.36 -12.47
N TYR A 28 5.86 -2.80 -11.94
CA TYR A 28 7.08 -3.02 -12.73
C TYR A 28 6.89 -4.09 -13.83
N ASP A 29 6.17 -5.18 -13.51
CA ASP A 29 5.92 -6.28 -14.44
C ASP A 29 4.71 -6.05 -15.37
N ASN A 30 4.07 -4.88 -15.31
CA ASN A 30 2.80 -4.58 -16.00
C ASN A 30 1.70 -5.63 -15.74
N ARG A 31 1.59 -6.08 -14.48
CA ARG A 31 0.58 -7.05 -14.04
C ARG A 31 -0.53 -6.35 -13.27
N LEU A 32 -1.77 -6.76 -13.56
CA LEU A 32 -2.94 -6.31 -12.83
C LEU A 32 -2.98 -7.01 -11.46
N LEU A 33 -3.15 -6.24 -10.39
CA LEU A 33 -3.39 -6.73 -9.05
C LEU A 33 -4.87 -6.53 -8.71
N GLU A 34 -5.59 -7.60 -8.42
CA GLU A 34 -6.99 -7.54 -8.00
C GLU A 34 -7.13 -7.01 -6.57
N CYS A 35 -6.92 -5.71 -6.41
CA CYS A 35 -7.05 -5.01 -5.15
C CYS A 35 -7.58 -3.59 -5.36
N TYR A 36 -8.26 -3.06 -4.35
CA TYR A 36 -8.88 -1.75 -4.42
C TYR A 36 -8.28 -0.82 -3.36
N PHE A 37 -7.46 0.12 -3.82
CA PHE A 37 -6.96 1.20 -2.98
C PHE A 37 -7.77 2.49 -3.20
N THR A 38 -7.81 3.34 -2.17
CA THR A 38 -8.44 4.65 -2.27
C THR A 38 -7.61 5.59 -3.15
N ARG A 39 -8.26 6.59 -3.75
CA ARG A 39 -7.55 7.62 -4.53
C ARG A 39 -6.47 8.35 -3.72
N SER A 40 -6.72 8.59 -2.43
CA SER A 40 -5.75 9.19 -1.51
C SER A 40 -4.48 8.36 -1.36
N PHE A 41 -4.59 7.02 -1.35
CA PHE A 41 -3.44 6.13 -1.27
C PHE A 41 -2.51 6.29 -2.48
N TYR A 42 -3.07 6.35 -3.69
CA TYR A 42 -2.29 6.61 -4.90
C TYR A 42 -1.63 8.00 -4.90
N LYS A 43 -2.32 9.03 -4.38
CA LYS A 43 -1.72 10.37 -4.21
C LYS A 43 -0.49 10.31 -3.31
N HIS A 44 -0.56 9.56 -2.19
CA HIS A 44 0.59 9.38 -1.30
C HIS A 44 1.77 8.68 -1.98
N ILE A 45 1.54 7.63 -2.78
CA ILE A 45 2.61 6.96 -3.55
C ILE A 45 3.29 7.96 -4.52
N LEU A 46 2.51 8.83 -5.14
CA LEU A 46 2.99 9.84 -6.08
C LEU A 46 3.58 11.09 -5.41
N GLY A 47 3.65 11.16 -4.07
CA GLY A 47 4.10 12.35 -3.34
C GLY A 47 3.18 13.57 -3.51
N LYS A 48 1.92 13.36 -3.93
CA LYS A 48 0.94 14.43 -4.14
C LYS A 48 0.15 14.71 -2.87
N SER A 49 -0.16 15.98 -2.64
CA SER A 49 -1.01 16.39 -1.52
C SER A 49 -2.42 15.77 -1.61
N VAL A 50 -2.89 15.25 -0.48
CA VAL A 50 -4.27 14.77 -0.32
C VAL A 50 -5.12 15.92 0.18
N ARG A 51 -5.72 16.64 -0.77
CA ARG A 51 -6.90 17.48 -0.55
C ARG A 51 -8.16 16.63 -0.60
#